data_AF-A0A379TL85-F1
#
_entry.id   AF-A0A379TL85-F1
#
_cell.length_a   1.000
_cell.length_b   1.000
_cell.length_c   1.000
_cell.angle_alpha   90.00
_cell.angle_beta   90.00
_cell.angle_gamma   90.00
#
_symmetry.space_group_name_H-M   'P 1'
#
loop_
_entity.id
_entity.type
_entity.pdbx_description
1 polymer ?
#
loop_
_entity_poly.entity_id
_entity_poly.type
_entity_poly.pdbx_seq_one_letter_code
_entity_poly.pdbx_strand_id
1 'polypeptide(L)' 'MKVSSLAITTVFRSLEAPHKEVHTAGHSALNYFAAGDMNAMSQELDRMERSSNEVVNQLEMLAVDLLKETAPVTH' A
#
# COMPACT_ATOMS: atom_id res chain seq x y z
N MET A 1 18.81 20.84 10.20
CA MET A 1 17.50 20.16 10.22
C MET A 1 16.87 20.26 8.82
N LYS A 2 17.22 19.37 7.88
CA LYS A 2 16.69 19.43 6.50
C LYS A 2 16.60 18.09 5.77
N VAL A 3 16.77 16.98 6.50
CA VAL A 3 16.79 15.62 5.94
C VAL A 3 15.45 14.90 6.09
N SER A 4 14.64 15.27 7.08
CA SER A 4 13.37 14.60 7.44
C SER A 4 12.21 14.78 6.44
N SER A 5 12.32 15.71 5.49
CA SER A 5 11.23 16.02 4.54
C SER A 5 11.24 15.16 3.27
N LEU A 6 12.39 14.58 2.91
CA LEU A 6 12.56 13.91 1.61
C LEU A 6 12.18 12.42 1.68
N ALA A 7 12.48 11.75 2.79
CA ALA A 7 12.13 10.34 3.01
C ALA A 7 10.60 10.13 3.11
N ILE A 8 9.89 11.04 3.78
CA ILE A 8 8.42 10.97 3.90
C ILE A 8 7.75 11.13 2.53
N THR A 9 8.28 11.99 1.65
CA THR A 9 7.68 12.22 0.32
C THR A 9 7.92 11.06 -0.65
N THR A 10 9.04 10.35 -0.55
CA THR A 10 9.32 9.17 -1.39
C THR A 10 8.49 7.96 -0.98
N VAL A 11 8.29 7.74 0.32
CA VAL A 11 7.51 6.59 0.80
C VAL A 11 5.99 6.82 0.66
N PHE A 12 5.53 8.07 0.81
CA PHE A 12 4.14 8.39 0.45
C PHE A 12 3.84 8.12 -1.04
N ARG A 13 4.81 8.36 -1.93
CA ARG A 13 4.69 8.01 -3.35
C ARG A 13 4.67 6.51 -3.61
N SER A 14 5.41 5.70 -2.85
CA SER A 14 5.39 4.25 -3.06
C SER A 14 4.03 3.65 -2.68
N LEU A 15 3.37 4.21 -1.66
CA LEU A 15 2.06 3.76 -1.17
C LEU A 15 0.90 4.10 -2.10
N GLU A 16 1.02 5.18 -2.87
CA GLU A 16 -0.06 5.70 -3.70
C GLU A 16 -0.55 4.66 -4.73
N ALA A 17 0.38 4.00 -5.41
CA ALA A 17 0.06 3.02 -6.44
C ALA A 17 -0.67 1.78 -5.89
N PRO A 18 -0.15 1.03 -4.91
CA PRO A 18 -0.85 -0.13 -4.36
C PRO A 18 -2.14 0.25 -3.63
N HIS A 19 -2.22 1.42 -2.97
CA HIS A 19 -3.46 1.89 -2.37
C HIS A 19 -4.56 2.17 -3.42
N LYS A 20 -4.20 2.83 -4.52
CA LYS A 20 -5.13 3.04 -5.64
C LYS A 20 -5.61 1.71 -6.23
N GLU A 21 -4.72 0.73 -6.29
CA GLU A 21 -5.02 -0.60 -6.82
C GLU A 21 -6.01 -1.36 -5.93
N VAL A 22 -5.89 -1.27 -4.60
CA VAL A 22 -6.88 -1.83 -3.65
C VAL A 22 -8.27 -1.29 -3.95
N HIS A 23 -8.44 0.03 -4.05
CA HIS A 23 -9.75 0.64 -4.35
C HIS A 23 -10.26 0.30 -5.75
N THR A 24 -9.37 0.24 -6.74
CA THR A 24 -9.74 -0.09 -8.13
C THR A 24 -10.22 -1.53 -8.25
N ALA A 25 -9.51 -2.47 -7.64
CA ALA A 25 -9.86 -3.88 -7.62
C ALA A 25 -11.16 -4.12 -6.82
N GLY A 26 -11.31 -3.46 -5.66
CA GLY A 26 -12.54 -3.52 -4.86
C GLY A 26 -13.78 -3.05 -5.63
N HIS A 27 -13.71 -1.90 -6.31
CA HIS A 27 -14.81 -1.42 -7.16
C HIS A 27 -15.10 -2.38 -8.32
N SER A 28 -14.05 -2.94 -8.94
CA SER A 28 -14.20 -3.89 -10.04
C SER A 28 -14.86 -5.19 -9.58
N ALA A 29 -14.48 -5.71 -8.40
CA ALA A 29 -15.11 -6.88 -7.80
C ALA A 29 -16.61 -6.68 -7.56
N LEU A 30 -17.00 -5.51 -7.01
CA LEU A 30 -18.42 -5.17 -6.80
C LEU A 30 -19.20 -5.09 -8.13
N ASN A 31 -18.59 -4.56 -9.18
CA ASN A 31 -19.21 -4.50 -10.51
C ASN A 31 -19.41 -5.91 -11.11
N TYR A 32 -18.41 -6.79 -11.00
CA TYR A 32 -18.53 -8.18 -11.46
C TYR A 32 -19.56 -8.97 -10.66
N PHE A 33 -19.61 -8.77 -9.34
CA PHE A 33 -20.66 -9.34 -8.48
C PHE A 33 -22.06 -8.92 -8.95
N ALA A 34 -22.26 -7.61 -9.19
CA ALA A 34 -23.53 -7.08 -9.68
C ALA A 34 -23.92 -7.62 -11.06
N ALA A 35 -22.94 -7.96 -11.90
CA ALA A 35 -23.14 -8.61 -13.20
C ALA A 35 -23.33 -10.13 -13.12
N GLY A 36 -23.19 -10.74 -11.94
CA GLY A 36 -23.27 -12.19 -11.74
C GLY A 36 -22.00 -12.96 -12.14
N ASP A 37 -20.92 -12.26 -12.48
CA ASP A 37 -19.64 -12.88 -12.86
C ASP A 37 -18.78 -13.15 -11.62
N MET A 38 -19.05 -14.29 -10.98
CA MET A 38 -18.36 -14.69 -9.75
C MET A 38 -16.88 -15.01 -9.97
N ASN A 39 -16.50 -15.46 -11.16
CA ASN A 39 -15.11 -15.77 -11.48
C ASN A 39 -14.28 -14.48 -11.59
N ALA A 40 -14.78 -13.49 -12.32
CA ALA A 40 -14.12 -12.21 -12.44
C ALA A 40 -14.10 -11.45 -11.10
N MET A 41 -15.18 -11.53 -10.32
CA MET A 41 -15.20 -11.00 -8.95
C MET A 41 -14.08 -11.61 -8.10
N SER A 42 -13.94 -12.94 -8.08
CA SER A 42 -12.89 -13.60 -7.30
C SER A 42 -11.49 -13.15 -7.70
N GLN A 43 -11.23 -13.01 -9.00
CA GLN A 43 -9.92 -12.55 -9.50
C GLN A 43 -9.59 -11.12 -9.04
N GLU A 44 -10.60 -10.24 -9.01
CA GLU A 44 -10.43 -8.89 -8.49
C GLU A 44 -10.23 -8.87 -6.97
N LEU A 45 -10.86 -9.78 -6.22
CA LEU A 45 -10.60 -9.92 -4.78
C LEU A 45 -9.16 -10.39 -4.52
N ASP A 46 -8.65 -11.36 -5.28
CA ASP A 46 -7.25 -11.82 -5.17
C ASP A 46 -6.25 -10.69 -5.54
N ARG A 47 -6.63 -9.83 -6.49
CA ARG A 47 -5.84 -8.65 -6.87
C ARG A 47 -5.87 -7.58 -5.77
N MET A 48 -7.02 -7.38 -5.13
CA MET A 48 -7.19 -6.48 -3.98
C MET A 48 -6.35 -6.95 -2.79
N GLU A 49 -6.36 -8.25 -2.48
CA GLU A 49 -5.57 -8.84 -1.39
C GLU A 49 -4.06 -8.64 -1.61
N ARG A 50 -3.56 -9.00 -2.80
CA ARG A 50 -2.14 -8.81 -3.14
C ARG A 50 -1.70 -7.35 -3.00
N SER A 51 -2.54 -6.42 -3.46
CA SER A 51 -2.26 -4.99 -3.34
C SER A 51 -2.32 -4.51 -1.89
N SER A 52 -3.21 -5.08 -1.08
CA SER A 52 -3.31 -4.77 0.35
C SER A 52 -2.06 -5.23 1.11
N ASN A 53 -1.54 -6.42 0.78
CA ASN A 53 -0.28 -6.91 1.33
C ASN A 53 0.90 -6.01 0.96
N GLU A 54 0.93 -5.50 -0.28
CA GLU A 54 1.96 -4.54 -0.71
C GLU A 54 1.88 -3.22 0.09
N VAL A 55 0.68 -2.70 0.35
CA VAL A 55 0.50 -1.52 1.22
C VAL A 55 1.06 -1.78 2.62
N VAL A 56 0.74 -2.93 3.23
CA VAL A 56 1.23 -3.29 4.56
C VAL A 56 2.76 -3.39 4.59
N ASN A 57 3.36 -4.09 3.62
CA ASN A 57 4.82 -4.22 3.53
C ASN A 57 5.51 -2.85 3.45
N GLN A 58 4.96 -1.92 2.67
CA GLN A 58 5.51 -0.58 2.55
C GLN A 58 5.35 0.26 3.82
N LEU A 59 4.24 0.10 4.54
CA LEU A 59 4.05 0.73 5.85
C LEU A 59 5.02 0.19 6.90
N GLU A 60 5.30 -1.11 6.87
CA GLU A 60 6.30 -1.72 7.75
C GLU A 60 7.72 -1.19 7.45
N MET A 61 8.09 -1.08 6.18
CA MET A 61 9.37 -0.46 5.78
C MET A 61 9.46 0.99 6.25
N LEU A 62 8.38 1.77 6.07
CA LEU A 62 8.32 3.15 6.57
C LEU A 62 8.54 3.22 8.08
N ALA A 63 7.86 2.35 8.83
CA ALA A 63 7.97 2.31 10.29
C ALA A 63 9.41 2.01 10.73
N VAL A 64 10.07 1.05 10.08
CA VAL A 64 11.47 0.71 10.35
C VAL A 64 12.39 1.89 10.07
N ASP A 65 12.19 2.60 8.96
CA ASP A 65 13.03 3.75 8.59
C ASP A 65 12.85 4.92 9.57
N LEU A 66 11.61 5.22 9.96
CA LEU A 66 11.32 6.25 10.97
C LEU A 66 11.96 5.91 12.33
N LEU A 67 11.96 4.65 12.75
CA LEU A 67 12.58 4.22 14.01
C LEU A 67 14.11 4.38 13.96
N LYS A 68 14.76 4.02 12.84
CA LYS A 68 16.21 4.19 12.66
C LYS A 68 16.66 5.65 12.73
N GLU A 69 15.86 6.59 12.21
CA GLU A 69 16.16 8.02 12.27
C GLU A 69 16.06 8.61 13.69
N THR A 70 15.35 7.95 14.61
CA THR A 70 15.17 8.41 16.00
C THR A 70 16.17 7.82 17.00
N ALA A 71 16.97 6.83 16.59
CA ALA A 71 17.98 6.22 17.47
C ALA A 71 19.16 7.19 17.67
N PRO A 72 19.57 7.50 18.92
CA PRO A 72 20.71 8.36 19.16
C PRO A 72 21.99 7.69 18.65
N VAL A 73 22.80 8.42 17.88
CA VAL A 73 24.16 8.00 17.52
C VAL A 73 24.98 7.95 18.81
N THR A 74 25.18 6.76 19.36
CA THR A 74 26.16 6.53 20.42
C THR A 74 27.55 6.63 19.83
N HIS A 75 28.25 7.72 20.11
CA HIS A 75 29.70 7.83 20.01
C HIS A 75 30.35 7.26 21.27
#